data_AF-A0A3P7DGR9-F1
#
_entry.id   AF-A0A3P7DGR9-F1
#
_cell.length_a   1.000
_cell.length_b   1.000
_cell.length_c   1.000
_cell.angle_alpha   90.00
_cell.angle_beta   90.00
_cell.angle_gamma   90.00
#
_symmetry.space_group_name_H-M   'P 1'
#
loop_
_entity.id
_entity.type
_entity.pdbx_description
1 polymer ?
#
loop_
_entity_poly.entity_id
_entity_poly.type
_entity_poly.pdbx_seq_one_letter_code
_entity_poly.pdbx_strand_id
1 'polypeptide(L)'
;MLLRSTTNNSLCHNFILASLLLSLLLCAKQVTASIFEQIEIQMSLVKNCLINLQFTIAFGFQASRSRCEPIEIPLCKDIPYKYTYFPNSLLQPDQQSLQTQTEHFKPLIKTNCNPHIKFFICSVFAPMCPEHMPQAVTSCRSVCEEVLINRVS
;
A
#
# COMPACT_ATOMS: atom_id res chain seq x y z
N MET A 1 -56.66 2.77 53.19
CA MET A 1 -55.88 3.38 52.09
C MET A 1 -54.41 3.05 52.30
N LEU A 2 -53.81 2.33 51.33
CA LEU A 2 -52.39 2.21 50.98
C LEU A 2 -51.31 1.97 52.08
N LEU A 3 -51.00 0.70 52.36
CA LEU A 3 -49.67 0.24 52.82
C LEU A 3 -49.26 -0.96 51.94
N ARG A 4 -49.05 -0.75 50.64
CA ARG A 4 -47.77 -0.47 49.95
C ARG A 4 -46.75 -1.60 50.07
N SER A 5 -46.79 -2.45 49.05
CA SER A 5 -45.79 -3.41 48.56
C SER A 5 -44.34 -2.88 48.62
N THR A 6 -43.62 -3.10 49.71
CA THR A 6 -42.19 -2.75 49.84
C THR A 6 -41.25 -3.96 49.84
N THR A 7 -41.73 -5.17 50.14
CA THR A 7 -40.89 -6.38 50.17
C THR A 7 -40.60 -6.95 48.78
N ASN A 8 -41.54 -6.82 47.82
CA ASN A 8 -41.27 -7.17 46.43
C ASN A 8 -40.29 -6.22 45.74
N ASN A 9 -40.22 -4.95 46.15
CA ASN A 9 -39.35 -3.97 45.51
C ASN A 9 -37.87 -4.22 45.81
N SER A 10 -37.51 -4.65 47.02
CA SER A 10 -36.10 -4.93 47.37
C SER A 10 -35.57 -6.19 46.67
N LEU A 11 -36.36 -7.26 46.62
CA LEU A 11 -36.03 -8.47 45.88
C LEU A 11 -35.94 -8.22 44.37
N CYS A 12 -36.89 -7.47 43.80
CA CYS A 12 -36.80 -7.01 42.41
C CYS A 12 -35.56 -6.16 42.17
N HIS A 13 -35.23 -5.23 43.06
CA HIS A 13 -34.05 -4.38 42.92
C HIS A 13 -32.76 -5.21 42.94
N ASN A 14 -32.62 -6.16 43.86
CA ASN A 14 -31.47 -7.05 43.92
C ASN A 14 -31.35 -7.94 42.68
N PHE A 15 -32.48 -8.46 42.16
CA PHE A 15 -32.50 -9.25 40.93
C PHE A 15 -32.11 -8.40 39.70
N ILE A 16 -32.61 -7.17 39.61
CA ILE A 16 -32.24 -6.21 38.56
C ILE A 16 -30.75 -5.87 38.64
N LEU A 17 -30.22 -5.60 39.84
CA LEU A 17 -28.79 -5.34 40.01
C LEU A 17 -27.93 -6.57 39.62
N ALA A 18 -28.30 -7.77 40.04
CA ALA A 18 -27.57 -8.99 39.71
C ALA A 18 -27.55 -9.25 38.19
N SER A 19 -28.67 -9.04 37.50
CA SER A 19 -28.77 -9.18 36.04
C SER A 19 -28.01 -8.09 35.28
N LEU A 20 -28.01 -6.84 35.78
CA LEU A 20 -27.17 -5.75 35.26
C LEU A 20 -25.68 -6.06 35.43
N LEU A 21 -25.26 -6.56 36.61
CA LEU A 21 -23.87 -6.93 36.85
C LEU A 21 -23.43 -8.12 35.96
N LEU A 22 -24.27 -9.14 35.81
CA LEU A 22 -23.97 -10.28 34.96
C LEU A 22 -23.87 -9.87 33.49
N SER A 23 -24.78 -9.02 32.99
CA SER A 23 -24.72 -8.51 31.62
C SER A 23 -23.48 -7.64 31.37
N LEU A 24 -23.09 -6.79 32.32
CA LEU A 24 -21.83 -6.03 32.24
C LEU A 24 -20.60 -6.94 32.22
N LEU A 25 -20.55 -7.98 33.07
CA LEU A 25 -19.44 -8.95 33.10
C LEU A 25 -19.36 -9.78 31.83
N LEU A 26 -20.49 -10.22 31.28
CA LEU A 26 -20.56 -10.92 30.00
C LEU A 26 -20.11 -10.01 28.85
N CYS A 27 -20.54 -8.75 28.86
CA CYS A 27 -20.11 -7.74 27.88
C CYS A 27 -18.59 -7.51 27.97
N ALA A 28 -18.04 -7.34 29.17
CA ALA A 28 -16.60 -7.18 29.38
C ALA A 28 -15.81 -8.39 28.86
N LYS A 29 -16.28 -9.62 29.13
CA LYS A 29 -15.66 -10.84 28.59
C LYS A 29 -15.76 -10.94 27.07
N GLN A 30 -16.90 -10.58 26.48
CA GLN A 30 -17.08 -10.61 25.03
C GLN A 30 -16.17 -9.60 24.34
N VAL A 31 -16.03 -8.40 24.92
CA VAL A 31 -15.11 -7.37 24.42
C VAL A 31 -13.67 -7.86 24.53
N THR A 32 -13.25 -8.43 25.67
CA THR A 32 -11.87 -8.95 25.81
C THR A 32 -11.59 -10.12 24.88
N ALA A 33 -12.54 -11.05 24.69
CA ALA A 33 -12.41 -12.15 23.73
C ALA A 33 -12.26 -11.63 22.30
N SER A 34 -13.10 -10.66 21.89
CA SER A 34 -13.03 -10.05 20.56
C SER A 34 -11.70 -9.29 20.36
N ILE A 35 -11.23 -8.56 21.38
CA ILE A 35 -9.91 -7.90 21.34
C ILE A 35 -8.79 -8.93 21.20
N PHE A 36 -8.84 -10.02 21.96
CA PHE A 36 -7.84 -11.08 21.92
C PHE A 36 -7.77 -11.76 20.54
N GLU A 37 -8.93 -12.09 19.96
CA GLU A 37 -9.02 -12.65 18.61
C GLU A 37 -8.46 -11.69 17.54
N GLN A 38 -8.74 -10.38 17.66
CA GLN A 38 -8.15 -9.36 16.77
C GLN A 38 -6.62 -9.26 16.95
N ILE A 39 -6.10 -9.33 18.17
CA ILE A 39 -4.66 -9.32 18.43
C ILE A 39 -3.98 -10.56 17.85
N GLU A 40 -4.59 -11.75 17.97
CA GLU A 40 -4.06 -12.97 17.36
C GLU A 40 -4.01 -12.89 15.83
N ILE A 41 -5.06 -12.34 15.19
CA ILE A 41 -5.08 -12.11 13.73
C ILE A 41 -3.98 -11.13 13.31
N GLN A 42 -3.84 -9.99 14.02
CA GLN A 42 -2.79 -9.01 13.74
C GLN A 42 -1.39 -9.60 13.93
N MET A 43 -1.19 -10.39 14.99
CA MET A 43 0.08 -11.05 15.24
C MET A 43 0.38 -12.16 14.22
N SER A 44 -0.64 -12.84 13.69
CA SER A 44 -0.49 -13.80 12.58
C SER A 44 -0.06 -13.10 11.29
N LEU A 45 -0.65 -11.95 10.95
CA LEU A 45 -0.21 -11.12 9.83
C LEU A 45 1.25 -10.65 10.00
N VAL A 46 1.61 -10.21 11.21
CA VAL A 46 2.99 -9.83 11.54
C VAL A 46 3.95 -11.01 11.42
N LYS A 47 3.58 -12.18 11.96
CA LYS A 47 4.38 -13.41 11.81
C LYS A 47 4.56 -13.81 10.35
N ASN A 48 3.50 -13.81 9.54
CA ASN A 48 3.60 -14.12 8.11
C ASN A 48 4.47 -13.10 7.36
N CYS A 49 4.35 -11.81 7.69
CA CYS A 49 5.21 -10.78 7.13
C CYS A 49 6.69 -11.02 7.50
N LEU A 50 6.97 -11.31 8.79
CA LEU A 50 8.31 -11.65 9.27
C LEU A 50 8.84 -12.94 8.63
N ILE A 51 8.02 -13.99 8.47
CA ILE A 51 8.40 -15.23 7.81
C ILE A 51 8.76 -14.96 6.35
N ASN A 52 7.95 -14.18 5.61
CA ASN A 52 8.25 -13.82 4.22
C ASN A 52 9.52 -12.96 4.11
N LEU A 53 9.73 -12.02 5.05
CA LEU A 53 10.94 -11.20 5.11
C LEU A 53 12.17 -12.07 5.43
N GLN A 54 12.07 -12.95 6.42
CA GLN A 54 13.13 -13.90 6.78
C GLN A 54 13.43 -14.86 5.64
N PHE A 55 12.41 -15.37 4.94
CA PHE A 55 12.57 -16.19 3.75
C PHE A 55 13.32 -15.42 2.66
N THR A 56 12.96 -14.15 2.41
CA THR A 56 13.66 -13.29 1.44
C THR A 56 15.13 -13.05 1.83
N ILE A 57 15.43 -12.87 3.12
CA ILE A 57 16.80 -12.70 3.62
C ILE A 57 17.59 -14.02 3.53
N ALA A 58 16.98 -15.14 3.93
CA ALA A 58 17.63 -16.45 4.03
C ALA A 58 17.90 -17.08 2.65
N PHE A 59 17.00 -16.92 1.69
CA PHE A 59 17.21 -17.37 0.32
C PHE A 59 18.05 -16.40 -0.51
N GLY A 60 18.41 -15.25 0.07
CA GLY A 60 18.96 -14.12 -0.64
C GLY A 60 17.93 -13.61 -1.65
N PHE A 61 17.52 -12.35 -1.54
CA PHE A 61 16.99 -11.68 -2.71
C PHE A 61 18.09 -11.79 -3.75
N GLN A 62 17.94 -12.68 -4.73
CA GLN A 62 18.86 -12.76 -5.85
C GLN A 62 18.62 -11.45 -6.56
N ALA A 63 19.38 -10.43 -6.13
CA ALA A 63 19.38 -9.11 -6.70
C ALA A 63 19.83 -9.36 -8.13
N SER A 64 18.84 -9.53 -9.01
CA SER A 64 19.06 -9.64 -10.43
C SER A 64 19.91 -8.43 -10.75
N ARG A 65 21.16 -8.69 -11.15
CA ARG A 65 22.11 -7.62 -11.48
C ARG A 65 21.37 -6.72 -12.43
N SER A 66 21.09 -5.50 -11.97
CA SER A 66 20.29 -4.56 -12.72
C SER A 66 21.03 -4.33 -14.03
N ARG A 67 20.41 -4.71 -15.13
CA ARG A 67 21.02 -4.61 -16.46
C ARG A 67 20.30 -3.53 -17.24
N CYS A 68 21.06 -2.87 -18.10
CA CYS A 68 20.52 -1.95 -19.06
C CYS A 68 19.94 -2.76 -20.20
N GLU A 69 18.63 -2.66 -20.38
CA GLU A 69 17.89 -3.35 -21.41
C GLU A 69 17.15 -2.35 -22.30
N PRO A 70 16.91 -2.69 -23.58
CA PRO A 70 16.10 -1.86 -24.45
C PRO A 70 14.73 -1.60 -23.83
N ILE A 71 14.22 -0.37 -23.95
CA ILE A 71 12.85 -0.07 -23.51
C ILE A 71 11.88 -0.86 -24.39
N GLU A 72 11.05 -1.69 -23.77
CA GLU A 72 9.99 -2.46 -24.43
C GLU A 72 8.61 -1.85 -24.21
N ILE A 73 8.45 -0.98 -23.21
CA ILE A 73 7.18 -0.32 -22.89
C ILE A 73 6.71 0.56 -24.07
N PRO A 74 5.58 0.25 -24.75
CA PRO A 74 5.15 0.97 -25.95
C PRO A 74 4.97 2.46 -25.74
N LEU A 75 4.42 2.85 -24.58
CA LEU A 75 4.23 4.25 -24.21
C LEU A 75 5.55 5.04 -24.16
N CYS A 76 6.66 4.37 -23.89
CA CYS A 76 7.97 4.97 -23.63
C CYS A 76 8.99 4.76 -24.76
N LYS A 77 8.59 4.22 -25.91
CA LYS A 77 9.49 4.03 -27.06
C LYS A 77 9.98 5.35 -27.68
N ASP A 78 9.14 6.39 -27.64
CA ASP A 78 9.36 7.69 -28.28
C ASP A 78 9.78 8.77 -27.27
N ILE A 79 10.77 8.46 -26.43
CA ILE A 79 11.41 9.40 -25.50
C ILE A 79 12.90 9.56 -25.87
N PRO A 80 13.62 10.55 -25.29
CA PRO A 80 14.98 10.88 -25.68
C PRO A 80 16.05 9.79 -25.48
N TYR A 81 15.75 8.72 -24.73
CA TYR A 81 16.67 7.61 -24.47
C TYR A 81 16.03 6.26 -24.83
N LYS A 82 16.87 5.23 -25.01
CA LYS A 82 16.45 3.92 -25.55
C LYS A 82 16.66 2.73 -24.61
N TYR A 83 17.40 2.92 -23.52
CA TYR A 83 17.73 1.87 -22.56
C TYR A 83 17.27 2.23 -21.15
N THR A 84 16.75 1.23 -20.44
CA THR A 84 16.27 1.35 -19.05
C THR A 84 17.02 0.40 -18.13
N TYR A 85 17.16 0.81 -16.87
CA TYR A 85 17.57 -0.11 -15.82
C TYR A 85 16.42 -1.05 -15.45
N PHE A 86 16.69 -2.35 -15.41
CA PHE A 86 15.72 -3.35 -14.97
C PHE A 86 16.35 -4.43 -14.06
N PRO A 87 15.67 -4.90 -13.00
CA PRO A 87 14.36 -4.43 -12.51
C PRO A 87 14.42 -2.98 -12.03
N ASN A 88 13.34 -2.24 -12.27
CA ASN A 88 13.19 -0.87 -11.74
C ASN A 88 12.78 -0.93 -10.25
N SER A 89 12.69 0.23 -9.60
CA SER A 89 12.30 0.35 -8.19
C SER A 89 10.84 -0.04 -7.89
N LEU A 90 10.02 -0.32 -8.90
CA LEU A 90 8.62 -0.76 -8.73
C LEU A 90 8.50 -2.27 -8.50
N LEU A 91 9.64 -2.99 -8.42
CA LEU A 91 9.73 -4.41 -8.10
C LEU A 91 8.84 -5.31 -8.98
N GLN A 92 8.57 -4.86 -10.20
CA GLN A 92 7.85 -5.65 -11.18
C GLN A 92 8.76 -6.72 -11.79
N PRO A 93 8.22 -7.89 -12.16
CA PRO A 93 9.02 -9.03 -12.63
C PRO A 93 9.69 -8.79 -13.99
N ASP A 94 9.06 -8.01 -14.87
CA ASP A 94 9.52 -7.73 -16.24
C ASP A 94 8.94 -6.41 -16.78
N GLN A 95 9.47 -5.89 -17.90
CA GLN A 95 8.92 -4.69 -18.54
C GLN A 95 7.48 -4.89 -19.05
N GLN A 96 7.06 -6.12 -19.35
CA GLN A 96 5.72 -6.42 -19.88
C GLN A 96 4.63 -6.17 -18.84
N SER A 97 4.87 -6.52 -17.58
CA SER A 97 4.00 -6.22 -16.45
C SER A 97 3.86 -4.71 -16.20
N LEU A 98 4.93 -3.94 -16.45
CA LEU A 98 4.88 -2.47 -16.40
C LEU A 98 4.08 -1.86 -17.55
N GLN A 99 4.00 -2.51 -18.72
CA GLN A 99 3.18 -2.01 -19.84
C GLN A 99 1.74 -1.79 -19.38
N THR A 100 1.13 -2.80 -18.79
CA THR A 100 -0.24 -2.74 -18.27
C THR A 100 -0.41 -1.61 -17.26
N GLN A 101 0.57 -1.36 -16.39
CA GLN A 101 0.50 -0.25 -15.43
C GLN A 101 0.59 1.11 -16.11
N THR A 102 1.48 1.27 -17.10
CA THR A 102 1.63 2.53 -17.83
C THR A 102 0.41 2.90 -18.68
N GLU A 103 -0.38 1.91 -19.12
CA GLU A 103 -1.64 2.13 -19.84
C GLU A 103 -2.65 2.98 -19.04
N HIS A 104 -2.67 2.83 -17.71
CA HIS A 104 -3.54 3.63 -16.84
C HIS A 104 -3.28 5.13 -16.92
N PHE A 105 -2.07 5.53 -17.33
CA PHE A 105 -1.70 6.93 -17.47
C PHE A 105 -1.97 7.49 -18.87
N LYS A 106 -2.39 6.68 -19.85
CA LYS A 106 -2.72 7.18 -21.19
C LYS A 106 -3.77 8.30 -21.20
N PRO A 107 -4.89 8.23 -20.43
CA PRO A 107 -5.85 9.32 -20.37
C PRO A 107 -5.22 10.63 -19.89
N LEU A 108 -4.36 10.56 -18.87
CA LEU A 108 -3.65 11.72 -18.34
C LEU A 108 -2.67 12.31 -19.36
N ILE A 109 -1.88 11.49 -20.05
CA ILE A 109 -0.96 11.95 -21.09
C ILE A 109 -1.72 12.64 -22.23
N LYS A 110 -2.87 12.10 -22.63
CA LYS A 110 -3.71 12.67 -23.70
C LYS A 110 -4.26 14.06 -23.36
N THR A 111 -4.37 14.43 -22.08
CA THR A 111 -4.80 15.78 -21.70
C THR A 111 -3.79 16.85 -22.12
N ASN A 112 -2.52 16.48 -22.33
CA ASN A 112 -1.41 17.42 -22.57
C ASN A 112 -1.35 18.55 -21.53
N CYS A 113 -1.74 18.28 -20.28
CA CYS A 113 -1.75 19.28 -19.22
C CYS A 113 -0.35 19.84 -18.90
N ASN A 114 0.70 19.06 -19.16
CA ASN A 114 2.08 19.51 -19.09
C ASN A 114 2.90 18.82 -20.21
N PRO A 115 3.79 19.55 -20.93
CA PRO A 115 4.58 18.97 -22.03
C PRO A 115 5.53 17.84 -21.60
N HIS A 116 5.92 17.81 -20.32
CA HIS A 116 6.82 16.81 -19.74
C HIS A 116 6.10 15.62 -19.11
N ILE A 117 4.75 15.56 -19.10
CA ILE A 117 4.02 14.52 -18.38
C ILE A 117 4.36 13.10 -18.85
N LYS A 118 4.48 12.89 -20.17
CA LYS A 118 4.89 11.60 -20.76
C LYS A 118 6.30 11.24 -20.34
N PHE A 119 7.22 12.20 -20.41
CA PHE A 119 8.62 12.00 -20.03
C PHE A 119 8.73 11.63 -18.54
N PHE A 120 8.02 12.34 -17.66
CA PHE A 120 8.01 12.10 -16.23
C PHE A 120 7.52 10.68 -15.89
N ILE A 121 6.37 10.27 -16.43
CA ILE A 121 5.85 8.91 -16.26
C ILE A 121 6.89 7.89 -16.73
N CYS A 122 7.44 8.06 -17.94
CA CYS A 122 8.45 7.13 -18.45
C CYS A 122 9.74 7.11 -17.60
N SER A 123 10.15 8.22 -16.98
CA SER A 123 11.33 8.24 -16.11
C SER A 123 11.14 7.47 -14.78
N VAL A 124 9.89 7.19 -14.40
CA VAL A 124 9.55 6.35 -13.23
C VAL A 124 9.45 4.89 -13.62
N PHE A 125 8.73 4.58 -14.71
CA PHE A 125 8.48 3.20 -15.14
C PHE A 125 9.66 2.60 -15.91
N ALA A 126 10.37 3.40 -16.70
CA ALA A 126 11.54 3.01 -17.50
C ALA A 126 12.70 4.00 -17.25
N PRO A 127 13.29 4.03 -16.04
CA PRO A 127 14.33 5.00 -15.71
C PRO A 127 15.56 4.84 -16.60
N MET A 128 16.17 5.96 -16.99
CA MET A 128 17.31 5.98 -17.91
C MET A 128 18.46 5.12 -17.39
N CYS A 129 19.07 4.36 -18.29
CA CYS A 129 20.40 3.80 -18.09
C CYS A 129 21.44 4.62 -18.86
N PRO A 130 22.27 5.44 -18.16
CA PRO A 130 23.42 6.08 -18.76
C PRO A 130 24.56 5.07 -18.93
N GLU A 131 25.29 5.17 -20.05
CA GLU A 131 26.57 4.48 -20.18
C GLU A 131 27.50 4.93 -19.05
N HIS A 132 28.18 3.97 -18.43
CA HIS A 132 29.16 4.17 -17.35
C HIS A 132 28.63 4.65 -15.99
N MET A 133 27.31 4.71 -15.77
CA MET A 133 26.76 4.81 -14.41
C MET A 133 26.33 3.43 -13.90
N PRO A 134 26.53 3.12 -12.61
CA PRO A 134 26.07 1.88 -12.01
C PRO A 134 24.60 1.92 -11.58
N GLN A 135 23.90 3.05 -11.78
CA GLN A 135 22.58 3.31 -11.22
C GLN A 135 21.62 3.93 -12.23
N ALA A 136 20.33 3.66 -12.01
CA ALA A 136 19.24 4.25 -12.76
C ALA A 136 19.13 5.75 -12.51
N VAL A 137 18.80 6.51 -13.55
CA VAL A 137 18.54 7.96 -13.47
C VAL A 137 17.06 8.21 -13.75
N THR A 138 16.37 8.81 -12.77
CA THR A 138 14.98 9.26 -12.88
C THR A 138 14.91 10.79 -12.93
N SER A 139 13.73 11.35 -13.18
CA SER A 139 13.51 12.79 -13.21
C SER A 139 13.89 13.47 -11.89
N CYS A 140 14.51 14.65 -11.97
CA CYS A 140 14.79 15.48 -10.81
C CYS A 140 13.50 15.89 -10.09
N ARG A 141 13.61 16.20 -8.79
CA ARG A 141 12.50 16.70 -7.96
C ARG A 141 11.78 17.90 -8.58
N SER A 142 12.52 18.84 -9.17
CA SER A 142 11.95 20.02 -9.82
C SER A 142 10.99 19.68 -10.95
N VAL A 143 11.30 18.66 -11.77
CA VAL A 143 10.44 18.18 -12.86
C VAL A 143 9.18 17.51 -12.31
N CYS A 144 9.31 16.73 -11.22
CA CYS A 144 8.17 16.14 -10.53
C CYS A 144 7.20 17.22 -10.06
N GLU A 145 7.72 18.24 -9.37
CA GLU A 145 6.93 19.37 -8.88
C GLU A 145 6.30 20.16 -10.03
N GLU A 146 7.04 20.37 -11.13
CA GLU A 146 6.54 21.05 -12.32
C GLU A 146 5.35 20.32 -12.96
N VAL A 147 5.46 19.00 -13.16
CA VAL A 147 4.41 18.17 -13.77
C VAL A 147 3.17 18.11 -12.88
N LEU A 148 3.35 18.09 -11.55
CA LEU A 148 2.24 18.04 -10.59
C LEU A 148 1.42 19.35 -10.54
N ILE A 149 2.01 20.49 -10.88
CA ILE A 149 1.34 21.80 -10.74
C ILE A 149 0.41 22.13 -11.94
N ASN A 150 0.11 21.18 -12.84
CA ASN A 150 -0.86 21.35 -13.94
C ASN A 150 -0.71 22.67 -14.73
N ARG A 151 0.53 23.09 -15.02
CA ARG A 151 0.72 24.29 -15.85
C ARG A 151 0.55 23.95 -17.33
N VAL A 152 -0.66 24.15 -17.82
CA VAL A 152 -0.85 24.61 -19.20
C VAL A 152 -0.56 26.11 -19.18
N SER A 153 0.63 26.49 -19.65
CA SER A 153 0.94 27.85 -20.08
C SER A 153 0.69 27.98 -21.58
#